data_AF-A0A831RUY2-F1
#
_entry.id   AF-A0A831RUY2-F1
#
_cell.length_a   1.000
_cell.length_b   1.000
_cell.length_c   1.000
_cell.angle_alpha   90.00
_cell.angle_beta   90.00
_cell.angle_gamma   90.00
#
_symmetry.space_group_name_H-M   'P 1'
#
loop_
_entity.id
_entity.type
_entity.pdbx_description
1 polymer ?
#
loop_
_entity_poly.entity_id
_entity_poly.type
_entity_poly.pdbx_seq_one_letter_code
_entity_poly.pdbx_strand_id
1 'polypeptide(L)' 'MSRFSDSMDSISLDDAVNRVRGQFDGRILSAEEIGAEYRIRVLTGNGKVRRLRVDPATGEIIRRRR' A
#
# COMPACT_ATOMS: atom_id res chain seq x y z
N MET A 1 5.16 -11.66 21.27
CA MET A 1 6.31 -11.31 20.41
C MET A 1 5.80 -11.24 18.99
N SER A 2 5.69 -10.02 18.44
CA SER A 2 5.19 -9.77 17.10
C SER A 2 6.09 -10.44 16.07
N ARG A 3 5.49 -11.23 15.19
CA ARG A 3 6.17 -12.01 14.17
C ARG A 3 6.61 -11.04 13.06
N PHE A 4 7.85 -10.55 13.14
CA PHE A 4 8.53 -9.93 12.01
C PHE A 4 8.81 -11.05 11.01
N SER A 5 7.99 -11.16 9.96
CA SER A 5 8.31 -12.00 8.82
C SER A 5 9.34 -11.24 7.99
N ASP A 6 10.62 -11.42 8.32
CA ASP A 6 11.73 -11.09 7.44
C ASP A 6 11.74 -12.11 6.29
N SER A 7 10.80 -11.93 5.36
CA SER A 7 10.88 -12.54 4.04
C SER A 7 11.74 -11.57 3.22
N MET A 8 13.03 -11.88 3.07
CA MET A 8 14.05 -11.05 2.41
C MET A 8 13.72 -10.62 0.95
N ASP A 9 12.57 -11.02 0.40
CA ASP A 9 12.12 -10.73 -0.96
C ASP A 9 10.84 -9.86 -1.04
N SER A 10 10.27 -9.39 0.08
CA SER A 10 9.06 -8.55 0.08
C SER A 10 9.22 -7.27 0.89
N ILE A 11 8.71 -6.16 0.36
CA ILE A 11 8.66 -4.89 1.09
C ILE A 11 7.66 -4.98 2.25
N SER A 12 7.89 -4.23 3.32
CA SER A 12 6.94 -4.20 4.43
C SER A 12 5.68 -3.37 4.09
N LEU A 13 4.63 -3.51 4.92
CA LEU A 13 3.44 -2.66 4.82
C LEU A 13 3.79 -1.17 4.99
N ASP A 14 4.75 -0.85 5.85
CA ASP A 14 5.20 0.52 6.08
C ASP A 14 5.97 1.07 4.86
N ASP A 15 6.80 0.25 4.22
CA ASP A 15 7.46 0.61 2.96
C ASP A 15 6.44 0.87 1.85
N ALA A 16 5.39 0.02 1.77
CA ALA A 16 4.31 0.21 0.83
C ALA A 16 3.56 1.53 1.07
N VAL A 17 3.32 1.88 2.34
CA VAL A 17 2.72 3.17 2.73
C VAL A 17 3.62 4.34 2.34
N ASN A 18 4.92 4.26 2.62
CA ASN A 18 5.89 5.31 2.24
C ASN A 18 5.94 5.50 0.73
N ARG A 19 5.89 4.41 -0.04
CA ARG A 19 5.86 4.46 -1.50
C ARG A 19 4.58 5.09 -2.04
N VAL A 20 3.42 4.78 -1.45
CA VAL A 20 2.15 5.44 -1.79
C VAL A 20 2.21 6.93 -1.47
N ARG A 21 2.74 7.32 -0.30
CA ARG A 21 2.90 8.73 0.08
C ARG A 21 3.78 9.51 -0.90
N GLY A 22 4.83 8.89 -1.44
CA GLY A 22 5.71 9.51 -2.43
C GLY A 22 5.08 9.68 -3.81
N GLN A 23 4.03 8.92 -4.15
CA GLN A 23 3.41 8.93 -5.49
C GLN A 23 2.02 9.56 -5.55
N PHE A 24 1.32 9.64 -4.43
CA PHE A 24 -0.06 10.13 -4.38
C PHE A 24 -0.21 11.25 -3.36
N ASP A 25 -0.68 12.39 -3.84
CA ASP A 25 -1.15 13.45 -2.96
C ASP A 25 -2.42 13.02 -2.23
N GLY A 26 -2.40 13.11 -0.91
CA GLY A 26 -3.54 12.77 -0.07
C GLY A 26 -3.18 12.23 1.29
N ARG A 27 -4.20 11.96 2.08
CA ARG A 27 -4.07 11.39 3.42
C ARG A 27 -4.30 9.89 3.38
N ILE A 28 -3.35 9.12 3.90
CA ILE A 28 -3.56 7.68 4.15
C ILE A 28 -4.64 7.52 5.23
N LEU A 29 -5.67 6.75 4.93
CA LEU A 29 -6.76 6.43 5.85
C LEU A 29 -6.57 5.07 6.51
N SER A 30 -6.15 4.07 5.73
CA SER A 30 -5.83 2.73 6.23
C SER A 30 -4.82 2.04 5.31
N ALA A 31 -4.09 1.10 5.90
CA ALA A 31 -3.16 0.19 5.23
C ALA A 31 -3.33 -1.19 5.86
N GLU A 32 -3.59 -2.20 5.04
CA GLU A 32 -3.90 -3.55 5.48
C GLU A 32 -3.21 -4.57 4.58
N GLU A 33 -2.72 -5.65 5.18
CA GLU A 33 -2.28 -6.84 4.45
C GLU A 33 -3.48 -7.79 4.27
N ILE A 34 -3.77 -8.13 3.02
CA ILE A 34 -4.91 -8.98 2.66
C ILE A 34 -4.43 -10.08 1.71
N GLY A 35 -4.21 -11.27 2.26
CA GLY A 35 -3.68 -12.40 1.50
C GLY A 35 -2.27 -12.10 1.01
N ALA A 36 -2.11 -11.96 -0.31
CA ALA A 36 -0.82 -11.67 -0.96
C ALA A 36 -0.74 -10.25 -1.54
N GLU A 37 -1.59 -9.32 -1.08
CA GLU A 37 -1.55 -7.91 -1.51
C GLU A 37 -1.65 -6.96 -0.31
N TYR A 38 -1.00 -5.81 -0.41
CA TYR A 38 -1.28 -4.68 0.47
C TYR A 38 -2.39 -3.82 -0.10
N ARG A 39 -3.37 -3.47 0.73
CA ARG A 39 -4.44 -2.53 0.38
C ARG A 39 -4.26 -1.24 1.16
N ILE A 40 -4.16 -0.14 0.42
CA ILE A 40 -3.98 1.19 1.00
C ILE A 40 -5.12 2.09 0.54
N ARG A 41 -5.81 2.72 1.49
CA ARG A 41 -6.87 3.70 1.22
C ARG A 41 -6.31 5.11 1.36
N VAL A 42 -6.47 5.91 0.32
CA VAL A 42 -6.01 7.30 0.27
C VAL A 42 -7.21 8.23 0.09
N LEU A 43 -7.37 9.18 1.01
CA LEU A 43 -8.26 10.33 0.82
C LEU A 43 -7.54 11.36 -0.04
N THR A 44 -8.03 11.59 -1.26
CA THR A 44 -7.48 12.59 -2.17
C THR A 44 -7.96 13.98 -1.80
N GLY A 45 -7.24 15.02 -2.24
CA GLY A 45 -7.57 16.42 -1.94
C GLY A 45 -8.96 16.88 -2.41
N ASN A 46 -9.57 16.17 -3.36
CA ASN A 46 -10.96 16.40 -3.81
C ASN A 46 -12.01 15.61 -2.99
N GLY A 47 -11.64 15.07 -1.83
CA GLY A 47 -12.55 14.36 -0.92
C GLY A 47 -12.92 12.93 -1.34
N LYS A 48 -12.32 12.39 -2.41
CA LYS A 48 -12.58 11.01 -2.86
C LYS A 48 -11.66 10.03 -2.16
N VAL A 49 -12.13 8.80 -1.96
CA VAL A 49 -11.28 7.71 -1.45
C VAL A 49 -10.82 6.85 -2.62
N ARG A 50 -9.51 6.76 -2.81
CA ARG A 50 -8.88 5.83 -3.75
C ARG A 50 -8.38 4.61 -3.00
N ARG A 51 -8.67 3.42 -3.52
CA ARG A 51 -8.13 2.16 -3.03
C ARG A 51 -7.00 1.72 -3.95
N LEU A 52 -5.80 1.66 -3.40
CA LEU A 52 -4.59 1.21 -4.06
C LEU A 52 -4.29 -0.21 -3.62
N ARG A 53 -3.78 -1.01 -4.57
CA ARG A 53 -3.25 -2.34 -4.32
C ARG A 53 -1.75 -2.26 -4.57
N VAL A 54 -0.96 -2.80 -3.65
CA VAL A 54 0.49 -2.84 -3.77
C VAL A 54 0.93 -4.29 -3.71
N ASP A 55 1.76 -4.68 -4.67
CA ASP A 55 2.43 -5.98 -4.68
C ASP A 55 3.51 -6.00 -3.58
N PRO A 56 3.44 -6.90 -2.59
CA PRO A 56 4.44 -6.99 -1.54
C PRO A 56 5.83 -7.37 -2.06
N ALA A 57 5.94 -8.14 -3.15
CA ALA A 57 7.24 -8.58 -3.68
C ALA A 57 8.01 -7.43 -4.33
N THR A 58 7.32 -6.50 -4.99
CA THR A 58 7.96 -5.46 -5.81
C THR A 58 7.71 -4.03 -5.31
N GLY A 59 6.70 -3.83 -4.46
CA GLY A 59 6.20 -2.51 -4.10
C GLY A 59 5.48 -1.79 -5.24
N GLU A 60 5.12 -2.49 -6.32
CA GLU A 60 4.39 -1.88 -7.42
C GLU A 60 2.93 -1.63 -7.07
N ILE A 61 2.45 -0.42 -7.37
CA ILE A 61 1.04 -0.08 -7.21
C ILE A 61 0.28 -0.60 -8.43
N ILE A 62 -0.43 -1.71 -8.24
CA ILE A 62 -1.22 -2.37 -9.27
C ILE A 62 -2.43 -1.49 -9.60
N ARG A 63 -2.30 -0.70 -10.67
CA ARG A 63 -3.42 0.03 -11.27
C ARG A 63 -4.21 -0.97 -12.11
N ARG A 64 -5.43 -1.32 -11.70
CA ARG A 64 -6.37 -1.99 -12.62
C ARG A 64 -6.58 -1.06 -13.82
N ARG A 65 -6.04 -1.42 -14.98
CA ARG A 65 -6.51 -0.90 -16.26
C ARG A 65 -7.96 -1.36 -16.38
N ARG A 66 -8.89 -0.41 -16.46
CA ARG A 66 -10.27 -0.69 -16.88
C ARG A 66 -10.30 -0.82 -18.39
#